data_AF-A0A2W6YHI2-F1
#
_entry.id   AF-A0A2W6YHI2-F1
#
_cell.length_a   1.000
_cell.length_b   1.000
_cell.length_c   1.000
_cell.angle_alpha   90.00
_cell.angle_beta   90.00
_cell.angle_gamma   90.00
#
_symmetry.space_group_name_H-M   'P 1'
#
loop_
_entity.id
_entity.type
_entity.pdbx_description
1 polymer ?
#
loop_
_entity_poly.entity_id
_entity_poly.type
_entity_poly.pdbx_seq_one_letter_code
_entity_poly.pdbx_strand_id
1 'polypeptide(L)'
;MRGNLTEAYKLGMQAYDLCHAPTVRSLWDAFCSELAEFLAEPSQEEAWDVLHSCGRLTWKLTGIPLFWLAKPTVEKHGRRFAESGCIRSLGNCCLKASDD
;
A
#
# COMPACT_ATOMS: atom_id res chain seq x y z
N MET A 1 -20.19 -3.20 10.70
CA MET A 1 -20.49 -3.27 9.26
C MET A 1 -19.19 -3.58 8.52
N ARG A 2 -19.04 -4.77 7.91
CA ARG A 2 -17.93 -4.99 6.96
C ARG A 2 -18.27 -4.20 5.69
N GLY A 3 -17.89 -2.93 5.66
CA GLY A 3 -17.81 -2.19 4.40
C GLY A 3 -16.94 -2.98 3.42
N ASN A 4 -17.18 -2.82 2.12
CA ASN A 4 -16.41 -3.52 1.12
C ASN A 4 -14.94 -3.03 1.16
N LEU A 5 -14.08 -3.73 1.92
CA LEU A 5 -12.68 -3.35 2.16
C LEU A 5 -11.89 -3.21 0.86
N THR A 6 -12.28 -3.95 -0.18
CA THR A 6 -11.73 -3.81 -1.54
C THR A 6 -12.04 -2.45 -2.14
N GLU A 7 -13.27 -1.93 -1.96
CA GLU A 7 -13.62 -0.58 -2.43
C GLU A 7 -12.94 0.50 -1.59
N ALA A 8 -12.86 0.31 -0.27
CA ALA A 8 -12.10 1.20 0.60
C ALA A 8 -10.60 1.24 0.19
N TYR A 9 -10.03 0.08 -0.16
CA TYR A 9 -8.67 -0.01 -0.69
C TYR A 9 -8.54 0.76 -2.01
N LYS A 10 -9.46 0.59 -2.98
CA LYS A 10 -9.41 1.31 -4.26
C LYS A 10 -9.46 2.82 -4.06
N LEU A 11 -10.40 3.31 -3.24
CA LEU A 11 -10.53 4.73 -2.92
C LEU A 11 -9.29 5.25 -2.19
N GLY A 12 -8.77 4.48 -1.23
CA GLY A 12 -7.56 4.83 -0.51
C GLY A 12 -6.32 4.89 -1.39
N MET A 13 -6.18 3.96 -2.34
CA MET A 13 -5.10 3.99 -3.31
C MET A 13 -5.20 5.20 -4.24
N GLN A 14 -6.40 5.54 -4.71
CA GLN A 14 -6.61 6.75 -5.51
C GLN A 14 -6.25 8.02 -4.73
N ALA A 15 -6.74 8.15 -3.49
CA ALA A 15 -6.42 9.28 -2.62
C ALA A 15 -4.91 9.39 -2.33
N TYR A 16 -4.26 8.25 -2.06
CA TYR A 16 -2.82 8.20 -1.82
C TYR A 16 -2.03 8.59 -3.07
N ASP A 17 -2.36 8.02 -4.23
CA ASP A 17 -1.65 8.26 -5.49
C ASP A 17 -1.84 9.70 -6.01
N LEU A 18 -2.93 10.39 -5.65
CA LEU A 18 -3.11 11.83 -5.91
C LEU A 18 -2.08 12.69 -5.16
N CYS A 19 -1.73 12.29 -3.93
CA CYS A 19 -0.77 13.00 -3.09
C CYS A 19 0.67 12.48 -3.24
N HIS A 20 0.82 11.25 -3.72
CA HIS A 20 2.08 10.54 -3.89
C HIS A 20 2.13 9.86 -5.26
N ALA A 21 2.61 10.59 -6.27
CA ALA A 21 2.62 10.08 -7.64
C ALA A 21 3.30 8.69 -7.74
N PRO A 22 2.62 7.65 -8.28
CA PRO A 22 3.16 6.29 -8.40
C PRO A 22 4.12 6.20 -9.61
N THR A 23 5.30 6.79 -9.46
CA THR A 23 6.43 6.65 -10.39
C THR A 23 7.11 5.30 -10.20
N VAL A 24 7.88 4.85 -11.20
CA VAL A 24 8.68 3.62 -11.06
C VAL A 24 9.62 3.70 -9.85
N ARG A 25 10.25 4.86 -9.64
CA ARG A 25 11.15 5.08 -8.50
C ARG A 25 10.42 4.99 -7.16
N SER A 26 9.30 5.70 -6.98
CA SER A 26 8.55 5.65 -5.71
C SER A 26 7.96 4.28 -5.41
N LEU A 27 7.59 3.51 -6.44
CA LEU A 27 7.15 2.12 -6.29
C LEU A 27 8.30 1.16 -5.97
N TRP A 28 9.49 1.38 -6.55
CA TRP A 28 10.70 0.64 -6.21
C TRP A 28 11.13 0.92 -4.77
N ASP A 29 11.17 2.18 -4.36
CA ASP A 29 11.51 2.58 -2.99
C ASP A 29 10.52 1.97 -1.99
N ALA A 30 9.23 1.96 -2.31
CA ALA A 30 8.21 1.28 -1.53
C ALA A 30 8.48 -0.22 -1.39
N PHE A 31 8.78 -0.91 -2.49
CA PHE A 31 9.12 -2.34 -2.45
C PHE A 31 10.36 -2.62 -1.60
N CYS A 32 11.41 -1.81 -1.74
CA CYS A 32 12.61 -1.94 -0.91
C CYS A 32 12.33 -1.71 0.58
N SER A 33 11.40 -0.81 0.93
CA SER A 33 10.97 -0.59 2.32
C SER A 33 10.31 -1.83 2.90
N GLU A 34 9.26 -2.36 2.25
CA GLU A 34 8.57 -3.57 2.74
C GLU A 34 9.52 -4.79 2.78
N LEU A 35 10.47 -4.87 1.83
CA LEU A 35 11.49 -5.91 1.84
C LEU A 35 12.44 -5.76 3.04
N ALA A 36 12.82 -4.54 3.40
CA ALA A 36 13.64 -4.28 4.57
C ALA A 36 12.88 -4.62 5.86
N GLU A 37 11.59 -4.29 5.95
CA GLU A 37 10.70 -4.66 7.07
C GLU A 37 10.62 -6.19 7.21
N PHE A 38 10.38 -6.91 6.11
CA PHE A 38 10.40 -8.38 6.11
C PHE A 38 11.75 -8.98 6.50
N LEU A 39 12.87 -8.40 6.06
CA LEU A 39 14.20 -8.90 6.42
C LEU A 39 14.55 -8.63 7.89
N ALA A 40 14.06 -7.53 8.45
CA ALA A 40 14.26 -7.19 9.86
C ALA A 40 13.40 -8.06 10.77
N GLU A 41 12.13 -8.26 10.43
CA GLU A 41 11.17 -9.08 11.18
C GLU A 41 10.33 -9.97 10.24
N PRO A 42 10.84 -11.16 9.88
CA PRO A 42 10.15 -12.02 8.94
C PRO A 42 8.81 -12.50 9.50
N SER A 43 7.71 -12.07 8.86
CA SER A 43 6.36 -12.47 9.23
C SER A 43 5.48 -12.71 7.99
N GLN A 44 4.35 -13.37 8.18
CA GLN A 44 3.39 -13.55 7.08
C GLN A 44 2.82 -12.21 6.62
N GLU A 45 2.62 -11.25 7.53
CA GLU A 45 2.10 -9.93 7.20
C GLU A 45 3.07 -9.19 6.27
N GLU A 46 4.34 -9.13 6.66
CA GLU A 46 5.40 -8.49 5.87
C GLU A 46 5.61 -9.19 4.52
N ALA A 47 5.48 -10.53 4.45
CA ALA A 47 5.54 -11.25 3.18
C ALA A 47 4.42 -10.83 2.22
N TRP A 48 3.21 -10.57 2.73
CA TRP A 48 2.11 -10.07 1.91
C TRP A 48 2.37 -8.62 1.46
N ASP A 49 2.99 -7.79 2.29
CA ASP A 49 3.32 -6.40 1.94
C ASP A 49 4.42 -6.32 0.87
N VAL A 50 5.42 -7.21 0.95
CA VAL A 50 6.42 -7.41 -0.12
C VAL A 50 5.75 -7.84 -1.43
N LEU A 51 4.84 -8.82 -1.38
CA LEU A 51 4.11 -9.27 -2.57
C LEU A 51 3.23 -8.14 -3.15
N HIS A 52 2.58 -7.36 -2.28
CA HIS A 52 1.74 -6.25 -2.66
C HIS A 52 2.52 -5.13 -3.36
N SER A 53 3.60 -4.66 -2.73
CA SER A 53 4.45 -3.59 -3.26
C SER A 53 5.15 -4.01 -4.56
N CYS A 54 5.67 -5.24 -4.63
CA CYS A 54 6.21 -5.83 -5.86
C CYS A 54 5.14 -5.93 -6.97
N GLY A 55 3.93 -6.34 -6.61
CA GLY A 55 2.80 -6.42 -7.53
C GLY A 55 2.39 -5.04 -8.10
N ARG A 56 2.50 -3.97 -7.31
CA ARG A 56 2.24 -2.60 -7.78
C ARG A 56 3.31 -2.11 -8.74
N LEU A 57 4.58 -2.40 -8.45
CA LEU A 57 5.69 -2.11 -9.37
C LEU A 57 5.51 -2.87 -10.70
N THR A 58 5.19 -4.17 -10.62
CA THR A 58 4.93 -4.99 -11.81
C THR A 58 3.77 -4.44 -12.63
N TRP A 59 2.68 -4.00 -11.99
CA TRP A 59 1.59 -3.33 -12.68
C TRP A 59 2.08 -2.11 -13.45
N LYS A 60 2.87 -1.23 -12.82
CA LYS A 60 3.38 -0.02 -13.49
C LYS A 60 4.19 -0.33 -14.75
N LEU A 61 4.91 -1.45 -14.76
CA LEU A 61 5.77 -1.86 -15.88
C LEU A 61 5.02 -2.65 -16.96
N THR A 62 4.03 -3.45 -16.58
CA THR A 62 3.45 -4.48 -17.47
C THR A 62 1.95 -4.34 -17.73
N GLY A 63 1.24 -3.56 -16.92
CA GLY A 63 -0.23 -3.52 -16.93
C GLY A 63 -0.90 -4.66 -16.15
N ILE A 64 -0.16 -5.67 -15.68
CA ILE A 64 -0.72 -6.85 -15.00
C ILE A 64 -0.85 -6.58 -13.50
N PRO A 65 -2.07 -6.65 -12.91
CA PRO A 65 -2.30 -6.17 -11.55
C PRO A 65 -2.04 -7.26 -10.49
N LEU A 66 -0.80 -7.73 -10.36
CA LEU A 66 -0.43 -8.85 -9.47
C LEU A 66 -0.60 -8.54 -7.98
N PHE A 67 -0.65 -7.26 -7.58
CA PHE A 67 -0.87 -6.85 -6.19
C PHE A 67 -2.21 -7.32 -5.61
N TRP A 68 -3.19 -7.70 -6.45
CA TRP A 68 -4.45 -8.31 -5.99
C TRP A 68 -4.25 -9.69 -5.36
N LEU A 69 -3.14 -10.38 -5.66
CA LEU A 69 -2.80 -11.66 -5.03
C LEU A 69 -2.47 -11.48 -3.55
N ALA A 70 -2.01 -10.30 -3.15
CA ALA A 70 -1.75 -9.94 -1.76
C ALA A 70 -3.04 -9.49 -1.03
N LYS A 71 -4.07 -10.34 -1.06
CA LYS A 71 -5.39 -10.06 -0.46
C LYS A 71 -5.30 -9.60 1.01
N PRO A 72 -4.46 -10.19 1.88
CA PRO A 72 -4.34 -9.73 3.26
C PRO A 72 -3.88 -8.27 3.38
N THR A 73 -2.87 -7.85 2.60
CA THR A 73 -2.42 -6.46 2.55
C THR A 73 -3.48 -5.53 1.96
N VAL A 74 -4.19 -5.95 0.90
CA VAL A 74 -5.31 -5.20 0.33
C VAL A 74 -6.39 -4.93 1.38
N GLU A 75 -6.79 -5.95 2.14
CA GLU A 75 -7.80 -5.81 3.21
C GLU A 75 -7.28 -4.98 4.38
N LYS A 76 -6.00 -5.15 4.77
CA LYS A 76 -5.31 -4.34 5.78
C LYS A 76 -5.34 -2.87 5.42
N HIS A 77 -4.91 -2.53 4.22
CA HIS A 77 -4.88 -1.19 3.66
C HIS A 77 -6.29 -0.60 3.50
N GLY A 78 -7.26 -1.38 3.00
CA GLY A 78 -8.66 -0.94 2.91
C GLY A 78 -9.27 -0.61 4.27
N ARG A 79 -8.95 -1.40 5.31
CA ARG A 79 -9.36 -1.14 6.69
C ARG A 79 -8.70 0.11 7.25
N ARG A 80 -7.38 0.28 7.10
CA ARG A 80 -6.67 1.51 7.51
C ARG A 80 -7.31 2.75 6.90
N PHE A 81 -7.64 2.71 5.61
CA PHE A 81 -8.31 3.82 4.95
C PHE A 81 -9.73 4.07 5.49
N ALA A 82 -10.51 3.01 5.72
CA ALA A 82 -11.86 3.14 6.28
C ALA A 82 -11.86 3.71 7.71
N GLU A 83 -10.82 3.43 8.49
CA GLU A 83 -10.70 3.86 9.90
C GLU A 83 -10.06 5.24 10.05
N SER A 84 -9.07 5.57 9.21
CA SER A 84 -8.19 6.74 9.41
C SER A 84 -8.12 7.71 8.23
N GLY A 85 -8.65 7.34 7.06
CA GLY A 85 -8.55 8.14 5.84
C GLY A 85 -7.19 8.06 5.14
N CYS A 86 -6.25 7.24 5.62
CA CYS A 86 -5.00 6.93 4.92
C CYS A 86 -4.73 5.44 4.81
N ILE A 87 -4.15 5.04 3.68
CA ILE A 87 -3.91 3.64 3.35
C ILE A 87 -2.59 3.09 3.95
N ARG A 88 -1.62 3.98 4.20
CA ARG A 88 -0.27 3.60 4.71
C ARG A 88 -0.02 3.95 6.18
N SER A 89 -0.63 4.98 6.72
CA SER A 89 -0.41 5.43 8.10
C SER A 89 -1.72 5.86 8.77
N LEU A 90 -1.69 6.03 10.10
CA LEU A 90 -2.76 6.72 10.82
C LEU A 90 -2.64 8.23 10.55
N GLY A 91 -3.64 8.83 9.90
CA GLY A 91 -3.66 10.26 9.57
C GLY A 91 -4.23 10.54 8.18
N ASN A 92 -4.08 11.78 7.70
CA ASN A 92 -4.56 12.16 6.37
C ASN A 92 -3.54 11.76 5.28
N CYS A 93 -3.98 11.18 4.17
CA CYS A 93 -3.15 10.66 3.05
C CYS A 93 -2.14 11.66 2.46
N CYS A 94 -2.30 12.96 2.72
CA CYS A 94 -1.51 14.04 2.12
C CYS A 94 -0.72 14.85 3.15
N LEU A 95 -0.86 14.53 4.44
CA LEU A 95 0.03 15.07 5.44
C LEU A 95 1.37 14.37 5.28
N LYS A 96 2.33 15.05 4.63
CA LYS A 96 3.73 14.88 5.00
C LYS A 96 3.76 14.99 6.51
N ALA A 97 4.43 14.05 7.19
CA ALA A 97 4.89 14.33 8.54
C ALA A 97 5.53 15.72 8.48
N SER A 98 4.94 16.69 9.18
CA SER A 98 5.59 17.96 9.41
C SER A 98 6.90 17.62 10.08
N ASP A 99 8.00 17.77 9.35
CA ASP A 99 9.35 17.77 9.91
C ASP A 99 9.39 18.89 10.96
N ASP A 100 9.39 18.50 12.24
CA ASP A 100 9.87 19.29 13.38
C ASP A 100 11.11 18.57 13.96
#